data_AF-A0A246I6U3-F1
#
_entry.id   AF-A0A246I6U3-F1
#
_cell.length_a   1.000
_cell.length_b   1.000
_cell.length_c   1.000
_cell.angle_alpha   90.00
_cell.angle_beta   90.00
_cell.angle_gamma   90.00
#
_symmetry.space_group_name_H-M   'P 1'
#
loop_
_entity.id
_entity.type
_entity.pdbx_description
1 polymer ?
#
loop_
_entity_poly.entity_id
_entity_poly.type
_entity_poly.pdbx_seq_one_letter_code
_entity_poly.pdbx_strand_id
1 'polypeptide(L)' 'MIRHLRRRWGFPMQMIIDQAVFGLAGVEQLDDEALIQLHRDLERAQDCMRDGISFEDAGLLRAQF' A
#
# COMPACT_ATOMS: atom_id res chain seq x y z
N MET A 1 4.31 -0.10 13.19
CA MET A 1 3.29 -0.75 12.34
C MET A 1 2.43 0.31 11.66
N ILE A 2 2.41 0.29 10.31
CA ILE A 2 1.64 1.09 9.33
C ILE A 2 1.54 2.63 9.52
N ARG A 3 1.11 3.15 10.68
CA ARG A 3 1.03 4.60 10.98
C ARG A 3 2.38 5.33 10.85
N HIS A 4 3.50 4.64 11.16
CA HIS A 4 4.86 5.15 10.96
C HIS A 4 5.27 5.21 9.48
N LEU A 5 4.79 4.26 8.65
CA LEU A 5 5.09 4.23 7.21
C LEU A 5 4.38 5.38 6.50
N ARG A 6 3.13 5.70 6.86
CA ARG A 6 2.40 6.86 6.34
C ARG A 6 3.12 8.18 6.58
N ARG A 7 3.65 8.41 7.80
CA ARG A 7 4.38 9.64 8.13
C ARG A 7 5.70 9.77 7.36
N ARG A 8 6.36 8.65 7.07
CA ARG A 8 7.67 8.63 6.42
C ARG A 8 7.60 8.81 4.90
N TRP A 9 6.57 8.28 4.26
CA TRP A 9 6.51 8.14 2.80
C TRP A 9 5.37 8.93 2.14
N GLY A 10 4.45 9.49 2.94
CA GLY A 10 3.45 10.45 2.46
C GLY A 10 2.31 9.83 1.65
N PHE A 11 1.76 10.64 0.73
CA PHE A 11 0.57 10.33 -0.05
C PHE A 11 0.65 9.04 -0.91
N PRO A 12 1.78 8.72 -1.58
CA PRO A 12 1.84 7.51 -2.44
C PRO A 12 1.55 6.22 -1.66
N MET A 13 2.11 6.06 -0.47
CA MET A 13 1.86 4.89 0.38
C MET A 13 0.42 4.85 0.91
N GLN A 14 -0.20 6.01 1.10
CA GLN A 14 -1.59 6.07 1.55
C GLN A 14 -2.53 5.47 0.50
N MET A 15 -2.25 5.66 -0.80
CA MET A 15 -3.06 5.05 -1.86
C MET A 15 -3.07 3.52 -1.83
N ILE A 16 -1.93 2.90 -1.52
CA ILE A 16 -1.82 1.43 -1.38
C ILE A 16 -2.64 0.95 -0.17
N ILE A 17 -2.56 1.68 0.93
CA ILE A 17 -3.35 1.39 2.14
C ILE A 17 -4.84 1.53 1.85
N ASP A 18 -5.25 2.63 1.20
CA ASP A 18 -6.65 2.92 0.87
C ASP A 18 -7.25 1.83 -0.04
N GLN A 19 -6.47 1.34 -1.01
CA GLN A 19 -6.87 0.21 -1.85
C GLN A 19 -7.06 -1.06 -1.04
N ALA A 20 -6.14 -1.38 -0.12
CA ALA A 20 -6.23 -2.58 0.70
C ALA A 20 -7.43 -2.54 1.66
N VAL A 21 -7.77 -1.37 2.18
CA VAL A 21 -8.91 -1.19 3.11
C VAL A 21 -10.20 -0.79 2.40
N PHE A 22 -10.26 -0.86 1.07
CA PHE A 22 -11.46 -0.47 0.33
C PHE A 22 -12.66 -1.32 0.76
N GLY A 23 -13.73 -0.65 1.20
CA GLY A 23 -14.91 -1.31 1.76
C GLY A 23 -14.81 -1.71 3.23
N LEU A 24 -13.70 -1.40 3.91
CA LEU A 24 -13.47 -1.64 5.33
C LEU A 24 -13.37 -0.32 6.11
N ALA A 25 -13.63 -0.36 7.41
CA ALA A 25 -13.47 0.82 8.28
C ALA A 25 -11.99 1.22 8.47
N GLY A 26 -11.07 0.31 8.15
CA GLY A 26 -9.63 0.55 8.20
C GLY A 26 -8.83 -0.74 8.28
N VAL A 27 -7.52 -0.58 8.47
CA VAL A 27 -6.52 -1.67 8.50
C VAL A 27 -6.81 -2.71 9.59
N GLU A 28 -7.48 -2.32 10.68
CA GLU A 28 -7.81 -3.22 11.80
C GLU A 28 -8.86 -4.28 11.44
N GLN A 29 -9.55 -4.13 10.30
CA GLN A 29 -10.51 -5.11 9.78
C GLN A 29 -9.91 -6.02 8.71
N LEU A 30 -8.63 -5.85 8.35
CA LEU A 30 -7.93 -6.78 7.47
C LEU A 30 -7.66 -8.09 8.21
N ASP A 31 -7.85 -9.20 7.52
CA ASP A 31 -7.38 -10.50 8.01
C ASP A 31 -5.85 -10.58 7.93
N ASP A 32 -5.28 -11.62 8.56
CA ASP A 32 -3.84 -11.80 8.62
C ASP A 32 -3.21 -11.92 7.22
N GLU A 33 -3.90 -12.56 6.27
CA GLU A 33 -3.39 -12.73 4.91
C GLU A 33 -3.36 -11.41 4.14
N ALA A 34 -4.41 -10.59 4.26
CA ALA A 34 -4.46 -9.26 3.69
C ALA A 34 -3.47 -8.30 4.37
N LEU A 35 -3.23 -8.43 5.67
CA LEU A 35 -2.18 -7.68 6.38
C LEU A 35 -0.78 -8.05 5.88
N ILE A 36 -0.52 -9.34 5.68
CA ILE A 36 0.76 -9.83 5.12
C ILE A 36 0.93 -9.31 3.69
N GLN A 37 -0.12 -9.35 2.87
CA GLN A 37 -0.07 -8.86 1.50
C GLN A 37 0.17 -7.34 1.45
N LEU A 38 -0.57 -6.56 2.24
CA LEU A 38 -0.37 -5.12 2.37
C LEU A 38 1.05 -4.79 2.82
N HIS A 39 1.62 -5.57 3.75
CA HIS A 39 3.00 -5.37 4.17
C HIS A 39 3.99 -5.54 3.01
N ARG A 40 3.86 -6.62 2.25
CA ARG A 40 4.70 -6.89 1.06
C ARG A 40 4.56 -5.81 -0.01
N ASP A 41 3.34 -5.35 -0.25
CA ASP A 41 3.06 -4.28 -1.22
C ASP A 41 3.72 -2.97 -0.79
N LEU A 42 3.72 -2.64 0.51
CA LEU A 42 4.40 -1.46 1.06
C LEU A 42 5.93 -1.58 1.01
N GLU A 43 6.50 -2.77 1.14
CA GLU A 43 7.94 -2.99 0.95
C GLU A 43 8.32 -2.79 -0.52
N ARG A 44 7.59 -3.43 -1.43
CA ARG A 44 7.80 -3.30 -2.88
C ARG A 44 7.61 -1.87 -3.37
N ALA A 45 6.66 -1.14 -2.81
CA ALA A 45 6.46 0.28 -3.09
C ALA A 45 7.68 1.14 -2.72
N GLN A 46 8.40 0.81 -1.64
CA GLN A 46 9.63 1.53 -1.27
C GLN A 46 10.73 1.30 -2.31
N ASP A 47 10.85 0.06 -2.80
CA ASP A 47 11.79 -0.27 -3.88
C ASP A 47 11.42 0.49 -5.16
N CYS A 48 10.15 0.52 -5.55
CA CYS A 48 9.69 1.29 -6.71
C CYS A 48 9.97 2.79 -6.58
N MET A 49 9.75 3.39 -5.40
CA MET A 49 10.08 4.80 -5.15
C MET A 49 11.58 5.08 -5.28
N ARG A 50 12.43 4.15 -4.81
CA ARG A 50 13.89 4.26 -4.94
C ARG A 50 14.32 4.17 -6.40
N ASP A 51 13.70 3.29 -7.16
CA ASP A 51 14.08 2.96 -8.53
C ASP A 51 13.38 3.88 -9.57
N GLY A 52 12.52 4.80 -9.11
CA GLY A 52 11.79 5.76 -9.96
C GLY A 52 10.66 5.13 -10.78
N ILE A 53 10.18 3.96 -10.36
CA ILE A 53 9.12 3.19 -11.03
C ILE A 53 7.76 3.63 -10.47
N SER A 54 6.80 3.89 -11.35
CA SER A 54 5.43 4.24 -10.93
C SER A 54 4.73 3.04 -10.28
N PHE A 55 3.79 3.29 -9.37
CA PHE A 55 3.06 2.21 -8.70
C PHE A 55 2.08 1.48 -9.62
N GLU A 56 1.64 2.14 -10.69
CA GLU A 56 0.81 1.56 -11.74
C GLU A 56 1.62 0.56 -12.56
N ASP A 57 2.83 0.94 -13.01
CA ASP A 57 3.74 0.05 -13.74
C ASP A 57 4.20 -1.15 -12.89
N ALA A 58 4.34 -0.94 -11.58
CA ALA A 58 4.65 -1.99 -10.63
C ALA A 58 3.47 -2.95 -10.36
N GLY A 59 2.26 -2.62 -10.81
CA GLY A 59 1.03 -3.36 -10.51
C GLY A 59 0.63 -3.29 -9.02
N LEU A 60 1.10 -2.27 -8.30
CA LEU A 60 0.75 -2.03 -6.88
C LEU A 60 -0.61 -1.32 -6.76
N LEU A 61 -0.90 -0.42 -7.70
CA LEU A 61 -2.22 0.18 -7.84
C LEU A 61 -3.01 -0.55 -8.92
N ARG A 62 -4.22 -0.97 -8.57
CA ARG A 62 -5.17 -1.52 -9.52
C ARG A 62 -5.92 -0.34 -10.14
N ALA A 63 -5.75 -0.14 -11.44
CA ALA A 63 -6.65 0.71 -12.22
C ALA A 63 -8.03 0.03 -12.20
N GLN A 64 -8.87 0.38 -11.24
CA GLN A 64 -10.30 0.08 -11.35
C GLN A 64 -10.84 0.96 -12.48
N PHE A 65 -11.22 0.30 -13.58
CA PHE A 65 -12.00 0.88 -14.66
C PHE A 65 -13.38 1.31 -14.16
#